data_AF-A0A834T873-F1
#
_entry.id   AF-A0A834T873-F1
#
_cell.length_a   1.000
_cell.length_b   1.000
_cell.length_c   1.000
_cell.angle_alpha   90.00
_cell.angle_beta   90.00
_cell.angle_gamma   90.00
#
_symmetry.space_group_name_H-M   'P 1'
#
loop_
_entity.id
_entity.type
_entity.pdbx_description
1 polymer ?
#
loop_
_entity_poly.entity_id
_entity_poly.type
_entity_poly.pdbx_seq_one_letter_code
_entity_poly.pdbx_strand_id
1 'polypeptide(L)'
;MVTYPSTHGVYEEGVDEICKIIHENGGQVYMDGANMNAHVGWIGADVCHLNLHKTFCIPHGGGDPGMGPIGVKKHLAPFLPSQPVKHYPILFRGVNGTVAHEFIVDLRGFKNTAGIEPEDVAKRLMDYGFHGPTMSWPVPGTLMIEPTESETKAELDRFCDALISIREEIAEIESGKADIHNNVLKGAPHPPSVLMGDAWTKPYSREYAAFPASWLRTAKFWLSTGRVDNVYGDRNLSTLLPTSQVVEELAAATA
;
A
#
# COMPACT_ATOMS: atom_id res chain seq x y z
N MET A 1 18.16 -17.09 10.29
CA MET A 1 17.99 -16.42 8.99
C MET A 1 19.30 -16.53 8.24
N VAL A 2 19.26 -16.73 6.93
CA VAL A 2 20.45 -16.81 6.06
C VAL A 2 20.18 -16.01 4.79
N THR A 3 21.22 -15.40 4.21
CA THR A 3 21.18 -14.83 2.85
C THR A 3 22.05 -15.72 1.98
N TYR A 4 21.56 -16.18 0.83
CA TYR A 4 22.32 -17.07 -0.04
C TYR A 4 22.17 -16.69 -1.53
N PRO A 5 23.29 -16.51 -2.27
CA PRO A 5 24.66 -16.40 -1.77
C PRO A 5 24.80 -15.29 -0.72
N SER A 6 25.84 -15.37 0.12
CA SER A 6 25.99 -14.49 1.27
C SER A 6 26.09 -13.03 0.85
N THR A 7 25.93 -12.11 1.80
CA THR A 7 26.06 -10.67 1.54
C THR A 7 27.47 -10.28 1.07
N HIS A 8 28.48 -11.16 1.23
CA HIS A 8 29.81 -11.02 0.65
C HIS A 8 29.87 -11.38 -0.85
N GLY A 9 28.77 -11.86 -1.44
CA GLY A 9 28.72 -12.30 -2.84
C GLY A 9 29.33 -13.68 -3.07
N VAL A 10 29.41 -14.53 -2.05
CA VAL A 10 30.05 -15.86 -2.11
C VAL A 10 29.03 -16.97 -1.85
N TYR A 11 29.18 -18.09 -2.56
CA TYR A 11 28.45 -19.32 -2.27
C TYR A 11 29.11 -20.04 -1.10
N GLU A 12 28.48 -20.02 0.07
CA GLU A 12 28.92 -20.80 1.22
C GLU A 12 28.71 -22.30 0.94
N GLU A 13 29.78 -23.10 0.97
CA GLU A 13 29.72 -24.54 0.66
C GLU A 13 28.93 -25.35 1.72
N GLY A 14 28.82 -24.85 2.95
CA GLY A 14 28.16 -25.52 4.07
C GLY A 14 26.69 -25.17 4.30
N VAL A 15 26.03 -24.48 3.36
CA VAL A 15 24.68 -23.94 3.60
C VAL A 15 23.63 -25.02 3.88
N ASP A 16 23.73 -26.18 3.23
CA ASP A 16 22.84 -27.31 3.46
C ASP A 16 23.04 -27.94 4.85
N GLU A 17 24.30 -27.99 5.32
CA GLU A 17 24.64 -28.46 6.67
C GLU A 17 24.11 -27.50 7.73
N ILE A 18 24.21 -26.19 7.49
CA ILE A 18 23.62 -25.16 8.36
C ILE A 18 22.10 -25.37 8.46
N CYS A 19 21.40 -25.52 7.32
CA CYS A 19 19.97 -25.79 7.31
C CYS A 19 19.62 -27.05 8.11
N LYS A 20 20.38 -28.12 7.89
CA LYS A 20 20.19 -29.40 8.60
C LYS A 20 20.40 -29.28 10.11
N ILE A 21 21.48 -28.64 10.56
CA ILE A 21 21.75 -28.42 11.99
C ILE A 21 20.60 -27.65 12.65
N ILE A 22 20.08 -26.62 11.98
CA ILE A 22 18.94 -25.85 12.49
C ILE A 22 17.69 -26.73 12.62
N HIS A 23 17.40 -27.56 11.61
CA HIS A 23 16.25 -28.48 11.64
C HIS A 23 16.40 -29.57 12.72
N GLU A 24 17.59 -30.14 12.90
CA GLU A 24 17.88 -31.14 13.94
C GLU A 24 17.69 -30.60 15.35
N ASN A 25 17.83 -29.28 15.53
CA ASN A 25 17.58 -28.59 16.79
C ASN A 25 16.17 -27.98 16.88
N GLY A 26 15.25 -28.39 16.00
CA GLY A 26 13.84 -27.97 16.02
C GLY A 26 13.57 -26.55 15.49
N GLY A 27 14.56 -25.91 14.87
CA GLY A 27 14.43 -24.60 14.26
C GLY A 27 13.78 -24.62 12.87
N GLN A 28 13.48 -23.43 12.37
CA GLN A 28 13.05 -23.18 10.99
C GLN A 28 14.06 -22.26 10.31
N VAL A 29 14.23 -22.40 9.00
CA VAL A 29 15.19 -21.64 8.22
C VAL A 29 14.45 -20.63 7.34
N TYR A 30 14.66 -19.35 7.64
CA TYR A 30 14.28 -18.25 6.76
C TYR A 30 15.46 -17.86 5.86
N MET A 31 15.22 -17.81 4.55
CA MET A 31 16.16 -17.31 3.56
C MET A 31 15.75 -15.91 3.06
N ASP A 32 16.70 -14.99 3.10
CA ASP A 32 16.60 -13.71 2.40
C ASP A 32 16.90 -13.95 0.91
N GLY A 33 15.88 -13.78 0.05
CA GLY A 33 15.98 -13.96 -1.39
C GLY A 33 16.29 -12.70 -2.17
N ALA A 34 16.83 -11.65 -1.54
CA ALA A 34 17.29 -10.45 -2.24
C ALA A 34 18.39 -10.75 -3.27
N ASN A 35 19.19 -11.81 -3.05
CA ASN A 35 20.28 -12.25 -3.92
C ASN A 35 19.89 -13.33 -4.94
N MET A 36 18.60 -13.59 -5.13
CA MET A 36 18.10 -14.66 -6.01
C MET A 36 18.47 -14.48 -7.49
N ASN A 37 18.95 -13.30 -7.91
CA ASN A 37 19.50 -13.12 -9.26
C ASN A 37 20.76 -13.94 -9.50
N ALA A 38 21.51 -14.26 -8.44
CA ALA A 38 22.66 -15.15 -8.52
C ALA A 38 22.24 -16.63 -8.42
N HIS A 39 21.09 -16.94 -7.82
CA HIS A 39 20.71 -18.30 -7.45
C HIS A 39 19.24 -18.59 -7.75
N VAL A 40 18.98 -19.46 -8.73
CA VAL A 40 17.63 -19.96 -9.04
C VAL A 40 17.52 -21.39 -8.51
N GLY A 41 17.26 -21.53 -7.21
CA GLY A 41 17.25 -22.83 -6.53
C GLY A 41 16.85 -22.73 -5.05
N TRP A 42 16.53 -23.86 -4.42
CA TRP A 42 16.05 -23.92 -3.03
C TRP A 42 17.05 -24.69 -2.17
N ILE A 43 17.71 -24.02 -1.23
CA ILE A 43 18.80 -24.56 -0.37
C ILE A 43 18.30 -25.14 0.96
N GLY A 44 17.16 -25.83 0.95
CA GLY A 44 16.57 -26.41 2.16
C GLY A 44 15.84 -25.44 3.11
N ALA A 45 15.79 -24.14 2.79
CA ALA A 45 15.02 -23.14 3.56
C ALA A 45 13.53 -23.52 3.72
N ASP A 46 12.86 -23.04 4.76
CA ASP A 46 11.43 -23.29 5.00
C ASP A 46 10.55 -22.14 4.50
N VAL A 47 11.10 -20.92 4.50
CA VAL A 47 10.47 -19.71 3.98
C VAL A 47 11.51 -18.82 3.31
N CYS A 48 11.15 -18.19 2.19
CA CYS A 48 12.00 -17.24 1.48
C CYS A 48 11.15 -16.12 0.91
N HIS A 49 11.51 -14.85 1.16
CA HIS A 49 10.97 -13.72 0.41
C HIS A 49 11.78 -13.47 -0.86
N LEU A 50 11.18 -12.92 -1.91
CA LEU A 50 11.86 -12.53 -3.15
C LEU A 50 11.73 -11.03 -3.36
N ASN A 51 12.81 -10.34 -3.74
CA ASN A 51 12.71 -8.94 -4.16
C ASN A 51 12.47 -8.88 -5.68
N LEU A 52 11.21 -8.74 -6.10
CA LEU A 52 10.92 -8.66 -7.53
C LEU A 52 11.46 -7.37 -8.15
N HIS A 53 11.58 -6.31 -7.37
CA HIS A 53 12.22 -5.06 -7.78
C HIS A 53 13.74 -5.17 -7.93
N LYS A 54 14.37 -6.19 -7.38
CA LYS A 54 15.81 -6.44 -7.58
C LYS A 54 16.03 -7.50 -8.65
N THR A 55 15.62 -8.73 -8.35
CA THR A 55 15.94 -9.91 -9.16
C THR A 55 15.06 -10.02 -10.40
N PHE A 56 13.82 -9.53 -10.32
CA PHE A 56 12.80 -9.77 -11.34
C PHE A 56 12.34 -8.47 -12.03
N CYS A 57 13.26 -7.51 -12.13
CA CYS A 57 13.20 -6.35 -13.02
C CYS A 57 12.08 -5.33 -12.76
N ILE A 58 11.42 -5.33 -11.59
CA ILE A 58 10.55 -4.19 -11.22
C ILE A 58 11.45 -2.95 -10.96
N PRO A 59 11.19 -1.78 -11.57
CA PRO A 59 12.05 -0.59 -11.42
C PRO A 59 12.05 0.01 -9.98
N HIS A 60 13.11 0.72 -9.58
CA HIS A 60 13.44 1.00 -8.17
C HIS A 60 13.10 2.38 -7.56
N GLY A 61 12.88 3.47 -8.31
CA GLY A 61 13.13 4.79 -7.72
C GLY A 61 12.85 6.00 -8.60
N GLY A 62 11.65 6.60 -8.58
CA GLY A 62 11.38 7.67 -7.60
C GLY A 62 10.76 7.24 -6.26
N GLY A 63 10.66 5.93 -6.01
CA GLY A 63 10.25 5.28 -4.76
C GLY A 63 9.20 4.18 -4.95
N ASP A 64 8.77 3.98 -6.19
CA ASP A 64 7.65 3.12 -6.62
C ASP A 64 7.97 1.60 -6.65
N PRO A 65 6.95 0.73 -6.72
CA PRO A 65 6.68 -0.24 -5.67
C PRO A 65 7.55 -1.50 -5.74
N GLY A 66 8.06 -1.90 -4.58
CA GLY A 66 8.69 -3.20 -4.41
C GLY A 66 7.66 -4.29 -4.13
N MET A 67 7.83 -5.46 -4.76
CA MET A 67 7.08 -6.68 -4.44
C MET A 67 7.99 -7.69 -3.74
N GLY A 68 7.48 -8.30 -2.67
CA GLY A 68 8.23 -9.14 -1.72
C GLY A 68 7.74 -10.59 -1.54
N PRO A 69 7.35 -11.35 -2.58
CA PRO A 69 6.61 -12.58 -2.37
C PRO A 69 7.36 -13.62 -1.56
N ILE A 70 6.66 -14.19 -0.57
CA ILE A 70 7.17 -15.31 0.23
C ILE A 70 6.75 -16.66 -0.35
N GLY A 71 7.74 -17.52 -0.61
CA GLY A 71 7.54 -18.95 -0.77
C GLY A 71 7.70 -19.64 0.57
N VAL A 72 6.76 -20.52 0.94
CA VAL A 72 6.81 -21.30 2.19
C VAL A 72 6.68 -22.79 1.91
N LYS A 73 7.33 -23.64 2.72
CA LYS A 73 7.09 -25.08 2.70
C LYS A 73 5.68 -25.40 3.21
N LYS A 74 5.16 -26.56 2.80
CA LYS A 74 3.77 -27.00 3.03
C LYS A 74 3.33 -26.91 4.50
N HIS A 75 4.20 -27.20 5.46
CA HIS A 75 3.86 -27.17 6.88
C HIS A 75 3.69 -25.76 7.44
N LEU A 76 4.24 -24.74 6.77
CA LEU A 76 4.08 -23.33 7.14
C LEU A 76 2.85 -22.68 6.49
N ALA A 77 2.31 -23.27 5.42
CA ALA A 77 1.17 -22.73 4.69
C ALA A 77 -0.08 -22.41 5.54
N PRO A 78 -0.45 -23.20 6.58
CA PRO A 78 -1.60 -22.89 7.43
C PRO A 78 -1.44 -21.63 8.29
N PHE A 79 -0.21 -21.14 8.48
CA PHE A 79 0.11 -19.99 9.33
C PHE A 79 0.27 -18.70 8.54
N LEU A 80 0.03 -18.74 7.23
CA LEU A 80 0.01 -17.53 6.41
C LEU A 80 -1.10 -16.58 6.87
N PRO A 81 -0.92 -15.26 6.72
CA PRO A 81 -1.93 -14.26 7.10
C PRO A 81 -3.33 -14.64 6.59
N SER A 82 -4.30 -14.69 7.51
CA SER A 82 -5.70 -14.98 7.16
C SER A 82 -6.64 -14.06 7.92
N GLN A 83 -7.28 -13.14 7.19
CA GLN A 83 -8.65 -12.64 7.37
C GLN A 83 -8.87 -11.54 6.32
N PRO A 84 -9.66 -11.77 5.26
CA PRO A 84 -10.04 -10.70 4.36
C PRO A 84 -11.19 -9.87 4.94
N VAL A 85 -11.08 -8.55 4.79
CA VAL A 85 -12.14 -7.57 5.07
C VAL A 85 -13.45 -8.04 4.41
N LYS A 86 -14.48 -8.39 5.20
CA LYS A 86 -15.79 -8.90 4.69
C LYS A 86 -16.54 -7.91 3.80
N HIS A 87 -16.12 -6.66 3.80
CA HIS A 87 -16.77 -5.52 3.15
C HIS A 87 -16.35 -5.34 1.69
N TYR A 88 -15.26 -6.00 1.27
CA TYR A 88 -14.72 -5.93 -0.08
C TYR A 88 -14.56 -7.33 -0.68
N PRO A 89 -14.88 -7.51 -1.97
CA PRO A 89 -14.55 -8.76 -2.66
C PRO A 89 -13.03 -8.90 -2.76
N ILE A 90 -12.53 -10.09 -2.44
CA ILE A 90 -11.12 -10.44 -2.64
C ILE A 90 -10.99 -11.15 -3.97
N LEU A 91 -10.18 -10.59 -4.87
CA LEU A 91 -10.15 -11.00 -6.26
C LEU A 91 -9.59 -12.41 -6.46
N PHE A 92 -8.50 -12.75 -5.76
CA PHE A 92 -7.86 -14.06 -5.85
C PHE A 92 -7.68 -14.68 -4.48
N ARG A 93 -7.98 -15.98 -4.39
CA ARG A 93 -7.80 -16.80 -3.19
C ARG A 93 -7.21 -18.15 -3.58
N GLY A 94 -6.42 -18.74 -2.69
CA GLY A 94 -5.97 -20.12 -2.82
C GLY A 94 -7.12 -21.11 -2.70
N VAL A 95 -6.84 -22.38 -3.00
CA VAL A 95 -7.83 -23.49 -2.97
C VAL A 95 -8.56 -23.64 -1.63
N ASN A 96 -7.95 -23.20 -0.52
CA ASN A 96 -8.51 -23.25 0.82
C ASN A 96 -9.17 -21.92 1.25
N GLY A 97 -9.35 -20.97 0.33
CA GLY A 97 -9.95 -19.66 0.63
C GLY A 97 -9.03 -18.67 1.33
N THR A 98 -7.76 -19.01 1.53
CA THR A 98 -6.72 -18.15 2.13
C THR A 98 -6.00 -17.31 1.08
N VAL A 99 -5.29 -16.28 1.55
CA VAL A 99 -4.35 -15.47 0.76
C VAL A 99 -2.93 -15.71 1.31
N ALA A 100 -1.91 -15.20 0.62
CA ALA A 100 -0.53 -15.31 1.09
C ALA A 100 -0.18 -14.13 2.03
N HIS A 101 0.90 -13.43 1.74
CA HIS A 101 1.36 -12.25 2.49
C HIS A 101 0.69 -10.94 2.01
N GLU A 102 0.02 -10.98 0.86
CA GLU A 102 -0.73 -9.87 0.27
C GLU A 102 -2.07 -10.36 -0.31
N PHE A 103 -2.99 -9.41 -0.56
CA PHE A 103 -4.27 -9.70 -1.20
C PHE A 103 -4.80 -8.52 -2.02
N ILE A 104 -5.65 -8.83 -3.01
CA ILE A 104 -6.26 -7.83 -3.90
C ILE A 104 -7.72 -7.61 -3.55
N VAL A 105 -8.07 -6.36 -3.24
CA VAL A 105 -9.42 -5.86 -3.07
C VAL A 105 -9.96 -5.39 -4.42
N ASP A 106 -11.07 -6.00 -4.86
CA ASP A 106 -11.73 -5.63 -6.11
C ASP A 106 -12.68 -4.45 -5.91
N LEU A 107 -12.35 -3.31 -6.52
CA LEU A 107 -13.16 -2.09 -6.46
C LEU A 107 -13.95 -1.84 -7.75
N ARG A 108 -13.79 -2.68 -8.78
CA ARG A 108 -14.34 -2.41 -10.13
C ARG A 108 -15.86 -2.29 -10.13
N GLY A 109 -16.54 -3.02 -9.24
CA GLY A 109 -17.99 -2.94 -9.08
C GLY A 109 -18.46 -1.54 -8.68
N PHE A 110 -17.68 -0.82 -7.87
CA PHE A 110 -18.07 0.49 -7.32
C PHE A 110 -18.04 1.62 -8.34
N LYS A 111 -17.35 1.45 -9.47
CA LYS A 111 -17.41 2.41 -10.57
C LYS A 111 -18.83 2.53 -11.14
N ASN A 112 -19.52 1.41 -11.28
CA ASN A 112 -20.86 1.39 -11.85
C ASN A 112 -21.95 1.74 -10.84
N THR A 113 -21.76 1.39 -9.56
CA THR A 113 -22.77 1.61 -8.51
C THR A 113 -22.65 2.97 -7.83
N ALA A 114 -21.43 3.50 -7.69
CA ALA A 114 -21.14 4.72 -6.93
C ALA A 114 -20.23 5.70 -7.67
N GLY A 115 -19.81 5.41 -8.91
CA GLY A 115 -18.84 6.24 -9.63
C GLY A 115 -17.46 6.29 -8.97
N ILE A 116 -17.13 5.35 -8.08
CA ILE A 116 -15.89 5.34 -7.29
C ILE A 116 -14.81 4.52 -7.99
N GLU A 117 -13.59 5.08 -8.03
CA GLU A 117 -12.40 4.47 -8.61
C GLU A 117 -11.32 4.22 -7.53
N PRO A 118 -10.30 3.37 -7.78
CA PRO A 118 -9.26 3.09 -6.77
C PRO A 118 -8.54 4.33 -6.26
N GLU A 119 -8.35 5.33 -7.12
CA GLU A 119 -7.73 6.60 -6.72
C GLU A 119 -8.56 7.30 -5.64
N ASP A 120 -9.89 7.27 -5.71
CA ASP A 120 -10.74 7.90 -4.70
C ASP A 120 -10.54 7.27 -3.32
N VAL A 121 -10.47 5.94 -3.27
CA VAL A 121 -10.21 5.19 -2.04
C VAL A 121 -8.80 5.47 -1.52
N ALA A 122 -7.80 5.46 -2.39
CA ALA A 122 -6.42 5.70 -2.00
C ALA A 122 -6.19 7.14 -1.50
N LYS A 123 -6.79 8.15 -2.14
CA LYS A 123 -6.72 9.53 -1.66
C LYS A 123 -7.52 9.71 -0.37
N ARG A 124 -8.66 9.02 -0.22
CA ARG A 124 -9.44 9.07 1.03
C ARG A 124 -8.72 8.42 2.20
N LEU A 125 -7.99 7.32 1.98
CA LEU A 125 -7.13 6.71 3.01
C LEU A 125 -6.12 7.70 3.61
N MET A 126 -5.65 8.69 2.82
CA MET A 126 -4.77 9.74 3.32
C MET A 126 -5.46 10.61 4.39
N ASP A 127 -6.76 10.85 4.27
CA ASP A 127 -7.52 11.55 5.31
C ASP A 127 -7.64 10.71 6.59
N TYR A 128 -7.59 9.37 6.48
CA TYR A 128 -7.51 8.42 7.60
C TYR A 128 -6.09 8.24 8.15
N GLY A 129 -5.09 8.94 7.60
CA GLY A 129 -3.70 8.89 8.03
C GLY A 129 -2.87 7.77 7.39
N PHE A 130 -3.38 7.13 6.33
CA PHE A 130 -2.71 6.02 5.65
C PHE A 130 -2.24 6.40 4.25
N HIS A 131 -1.08 5.87 3.85
CA HIS A 131 -0.71 5.89 2.44
C HIS A 131 -1.64 4.94 1.65
N GLY A 132 -1.92 5.29 0.39
CA GLY A 132 -2.67 4.40 -0.50
C GLY A 132 -1.88 3.10 -0.78
N PRO A 133 -2.52 1.92 -0.77
CA PRO A 133 -1.87 0.68 -1.19
C PRO A 133 -1.50 0.72 -2.68
N THR A 134 -0.86 -0.34 -3.18
CA THR A 134 -0.58 -0.49 -4.62
C THR A 134 -1.90 -0.40 -5.40
N MET A 135 -1.97 0.60 -6.30
CA MET A 135 -3.19 0.92 -7.04
C MET A 135 -3.16 0.37 -8.46
N SER A 136 -4.28 -0.24 -8.89
CA SER A 136 -4.52 -0.67 -10.27
C SER A 136 -3.44 -1.60 -10.87
N TRP A 137 -2.69 -2.27 -10.01
CA TRP A 137 -1.71 -3.29 -10.37
C TRP A 137 -1.80 -4.46 -9.36
N PRO A 138 -1.69 -5.72 -9.80
CA PRO A 138 -1.54 -6.17 -11.19
C PRO A 138 -2.84 -6.11 -12.00
N VAL A 139 -3.97 -5.77 -11.37
CA VAL A 139 -5.28 -5.68 -12.03
C VAL A 139 -5.79 -4.23 -12.00
N PRO A 140 -6.08 -3.62 -13.17
CA PRO A 140 -6.66 -2.29 -13.22
C PRO A 140 -7.99 -2.20 -12.44
N GLY A 141 -8.21 -1.11 -11.72
CA GLY A 141 -9.45 -0.93 -10.95
C GLY A 141 -9.45 -1.64 -9.58
N THR A 142 -8.29 -2.05 -9.06
CA THR A 142 -8.17 -2.76 -7.78
C THR A 142 -7.15 -2.10 -6.85
N LEU A 143 -7.13 -2.52 -5.59
CA LEU A 143 -6.05 -2.20 -4.63
C LEU A 143 -5.41 -3.51 -4.15
N MET A 144 -4.08 -3.53 -4.07
CA MET A 144 -3.33 -4.65 -3.51
C MET A 144 -2.68 -4.23 -2.20
N ILE A 145 -2.94 -5.00 -1.16
CA ILE A 145 -2.60 -4.69 0.24
C ILE A 145 -1.65 -5.75 0.77
N GLU A 146 -0.51 -5.30 1.29
CA GLU A 146 0.51 -6.10 1.95
C GLU A 146 0.83 -5.44 3.31
N PRO A 147 0.37 -5.99 4.44
CA PRO A 147 0.61 -5.38 5.75
C PRO A 147 2.05 -5.57 6.26
N THR A 148 2.76 -6.61 5.79
CA THR A 148 4.03 -7.10 6.38
C THR A 148 3.89 -7.58 7.83
N GLU A 149 4.88 -8.34 8.30
CA GLU A 149 4.95 -8.87 9.66
C GLU A 149 5.33 -7.83 10.73
N SER A 150 5.79 -6.64 10.31
CA SER A 150 6.28 -5.59 11.22
C SER A 150 5.14 -4.78 11.84
N GLU A 151 3.95 -4.82 11.24
CA GLU A 151 2.82 -4.03 11.70
C GLU A 151 2.09 -4.71 12.86
N THR A 152 1.83 -3.91 13.91
CA THR A 152 1.10 -4.40 15.08
C THR A 152 -0.36 -4.70 14.70
N LYS A 153 -1.00 -5.65 15.40
CA LYS A 153 -2.43 -5.90 15.21
C LYS A 153 -3.27 -4.63 15.33
N ALA A 154 -2.92 -3.71 16.23
CA ALA A 154 -3.64 -2.45 16.40
C ALA A 154 -3.53 -1.52 15.18
N GLU A 155 -2.43 -1.55 14.44
CA GLU A 155 -2.31 -0.81 13.17
C GLU A 155 -3.12 -1.48 12.06
N LEU A 156 -3.07 -2.82 11.99
CA LEU A 156 -3.90 -3.59 11.05
C LEU A 156 -5.40 -3.35 11.27
N ASP A 157 -5.82 -3.31 12.53
CA ASP A 157 -7.20 -3.03 12.91
C ASP A 157 -7.60 -1.61 12.48
N ARG A 158 -6.76 -0.58 12.71
CA ARG A 158 -7.02 0.80 12.25
C ARG A 158 -7.15 0.89 10.72
N PHE A 159 -6.28 0.21 9.99
CA PHE A 159 -6.34 0.19 8.53
C PHE A 159 -7.62 -0.52 8.04
N CYS A 160 -8.00 -1.63 8.66
CA CYS A 160 -9.25 -2.31 8.37
C CYS A 160 -10.47 -1.44 8.68
N ASP A 161 -10.51 -0.79 9.84
CA ASP A 161 -11.57 0.13 10.23
C ASP A 161 -11.70 1.31 9.26
N ALA A 162 -10.57 1.86 8.79
CA ALA A 162 -10.57 2.89 7.75
C ALA A 162 -11.19 2.39 6.44
N LEU A 163 -10.82 1.18 5.97
CA LEU A 163 -11.44 0.58 4.79
C LEU A 163 -12.94 0.31 4.99
N ILE A 164 -13.35 -0.17 6.16
CA ILE A 164 -14.76 -0.42 6.47
C ILE A 164 -15.56 0.89 6.43
N SER A 165 -15.04 1.94 7.06
CA SER A 165 -15.65 3.27 7.03
C SER A 165 -15.74 3.83 5.60
N ILE A 166 -14.71 3.63 4.77
CA ILE A 166 -14.75 3.98 3.35
C ILE A 166 -15.79 3.15 2.59
N ARG A 167 -16.00 1.87 2.93
CA ARG A 167 -17.08 1.09 2.31
C ARG A 167 -18.45 1.67 2.64
N GLU A 168 -18.64 2.16 3.85
CA GLU A 168 -19.88 2.84 4.26
C GLU A 168 -20.05 4.16 3.49
N GLU A 169 -19.00 4.96 3.33
CA GLU A 169 -19.00 6.16 2.46
C GLU A 169 -19.42 5.81 1.02
N ILE A 170 -18.95 4.69 0.46
CA ILE A 170 -19.38 4.18 -0.84
C ILE A 170 -20.88 3.81 -0.81
N ALA A 171 -21.33 3.12 0.24
CA ALA A 171 -22.73 2.70 0.37
C ALA A 171 -23.70 3.90 0.48
N GLU A 172 -23.27 5.00 1.08
CA GLU A 172 -24.04 6.24 1.12
C GLU A 172 -24.26 6.82 -0.28
N ILE A 173 -23.27 6.70 -1.18
CA ILE A 173 -23.43 7.09 -2.58
C ILE A 173 -24.36 6.11 -3.30
N GLU A 174 -24.16 4.79 -3.13
CA GLU A 174 -25.01 3.75 -3.75
C GLU A 174 -26.48 3.89 -3.36
N SER A 175 -26.77 4.34 -2.13
CA SER A 175 -28.12 4.57 -1.63
C SER A 175 -28.69 5.96 -1.91
N GLY A 176 -27.91 6.85 -2.56
CA GLY A 176 -28.31 8.22 -2.87
C GLY A 176 -28.33 9.18 -1.68
N LYS A 177 -27.75 8.80 -0.53
CA LYS A 177 -27.58 9.70 0.63
C LYS A 177 -26.48 10.74 0.40
N ALA A 178 -25.46 10.37 -0.38
CA ALA A 178 -24.39 11.26 -0.80
C ALA A 178 -24.43 11.43 -2.33
N ASP A 179 -24.15 12.65 -2.80
CA ASP A 179 -24.08 12.94 -4.24
C ASP A 179 -22.92 12.17 -4.90
N ILE A 180 -23.13 11.63 -6.09
CA ILE A 180 -22.14 10.80 -6.81
C ILE A 180 -20.90 11.58 -7.27
N HIS A 181 -21.03 12.91 -7.46
CA HIS A 181 -19.97 13.78 -7.96
C HIS A 181 -19.39 14.70 -6.88
N ASN A 182 -20.14 14.98 -5.81
CA ASN A 182 -19.77 15.88 -4.73
C ASN A 182 -19.94 15.21 -3.36
N ASN A 183 -19.01 14.31 -3.04
CA ASN A 183 -18.95 13.59 -1.77
C ASN A 183 -17.53 13.63 -1.19
N VAL A 184 -17.34 13.00 -0.04
CA VAL A 184 -16.07 13.04 0.68
C VAL A 184 -14.96 12.26 -0.04
N LEU A 185 -15.29 11.16 -0.72
CA LEU A 185 -14.34 10.36 -1.52
C LEU A 185 -13.84 11.15 -2.73
N LYS A 186 -14.74 11.81 -3.47
CA LYS A 186 -14.40 12.68 -4.61
C LYS A 186 -13.68 13.95 -4.19
N GLY A 187 -13.95 14.43 -2.97
CA GLY A 187 -13.31 15.60 -2.39
C GLY A 187 -11.91 15.36 -1.84
N ALA A 188 -11.55 14.10 -1.57
CA ALA A 188 -10.27 13.73 -0.98
C ALA A 188 -9.09 13.92 -1.97
N PRO A 189 -7.89 14.24 -1.47
CA PRO A 189 -7.56 14.50 -0.05
C PRO A 189 -7.94 15.90 0.43
N HIS A 190 -8.01 16.10 1.76
CA HIS A 190 -8.40 17.37 2.38
C HIS A 190 -7.23 18.06 3.10
N PRO A 191 -6.39 18.85 2.39
CA PRO A 191 -5.28 19.59 3.00
C PRO A 191 -5.78 20.78 3.85
N PRO A 192 -4.94 21.35 4.74
CA PRO A 192 -5.27 22.53 5.53
C PRO A 192 -5.76 23.72 4.69
N SER A 193 -5.19 23.93 3.51
CA SER A 193 -5.60 25.00 2.57
C SER A 193 -7.06 24.91 2.15
N VAL A 194 -7.63 23.70 2.09
CA VAL A 194 -9.05 23.47 1.79
C VAL A 194 -9.90 23.57 3.07
N LEU A 195 -9.42 23.02 4.17
CA LEU A 195 -10.18 22.94 5.43
C LEU A 195 -10.32 24.29 6.14
N MET A 196 -9.29 25.14 6.06
CA MET A 196 -9.21 26.44 6.71
C MET A 196 -9.71 27.60 5.84
N GLY A 197 -10.18 27.32 4.61
CA GLY A 197 -10.76 28.35 3.75
C GLY A 197 -12.04 28.94 4.34
N ASP A 198 -12.29 30.23 4.11
CA ASP A 198 -13.44 30.95 4.69
C ASP A 198 -14.79 30.31 4.33
N ALA A 199 -14.96 29.98 3.04
CA ALA A 199 -16.17 29.34 2.51
C ALA A 199 -16.06 27.81 2.54
N TRP A 200 -17.17 27.14 2.88
CA TRP A 200 -17.29 25.69 2.80
C TRP A 200 -18.55 25.30 2.01
N THR A 201 -18.35 24.82 0.79
CA THR A 201 -19.41 24.54 -0.19
C THR A 201 -19.68 23.03 -0.36
N LYS A 202 -19.01 22.19 0.43
CA LYS A 202 -19.12 20.73 0.37
C LYS A 202 -20.32 20.26 1.21
N PRO A 203 -21.06 19.23 0.79
CA PRO A 203 -22.28 18.76 1.47
C PRO A 203 -22.00 17.88 2.71
N TYR A 204 -20.76 17.86 3.19
CA TYR A 204 -20.29 17.13 4.37
C TYR A 204 -19.45 18.07 5.23
N SER A 205 -19.31 17.80 6.53
CA SER A 205 -18.60 18.71 7.43
C SER A 205 -17.07 18.69 7.23
N ARG A 206 -16.41 19.80 7.58
CA ARG A 206 -14.93 19.86 7.69
C ARG A 206 -14.39 18.82 8.65
N GLU A 207 -15.11 18.60 9.75
CA GLU A 207 -14.74 17.60 10.76
C GLU A 207 -14.75 16.19 10.19
N TYR A 208 -15.77 15.83 9.42
CA TYR A 208 -15.85 14.51 8.77
C TYR A 208 -14.80 14.33 7.67
N ALA A 209 -14.47 15.41 6.97
CA ALA A 209 -13.37 15.42 6.00
C ALA A 209 -12.01 15.18 6.67
N ALA A 210 -11.71 15.91 7.75
CA ALA A 210 -10.39 15.94 8.38
C ALA A 210 -10.16 14.86 9.45
N PHE A 211 -11.20 14.45 10.16
CA PHE A 211 -11.14 13.53 11.30
C PHE A 211 -12.21 12.44 11.24
N PRO A 212 -12.25 11.63 10.16
CA PRO A 212 -13.24 10.56 10.04
C PRO A 212 -13.07 9.42 11.07
N ALA A 213 -11.93 9.36 11.76
CA ALA A 213 -11.63 8.37 12.78
C ALA A 213 -11.09 9.00 14.07
N SER A 214 -11.35 8.37 15.21
CA SER A 214 -11.01 8.92 16.53
C SER A 214 -9.50 9.04 16.77
N TRP A 215 -8.68 8.12 16.24
CA TRP A 215 -7.22 8.14 16.41
C TRP A 215 -6.56 9.40 15.81
N LEU A 216 -7.18 10.01 14.80
CA LEU A 216 -6.71 11.23 14.15
C LEU A 216 -6.74 12.46 15.07
N ARG A 217 -7.51 12.41 16.16
CA ARG A 217 -7.52 13.47 17.17
C ARG A 217 -6.23 13.52 17.98
N THR A 218 -5.52 12.40 18.07
CA THR A 218 -4.28 12.29 18.83
C THR A 218 -3.08 12.63 17.96
N ALA A 219 -3.05 12.10 16.73
CA ALA A 219 -1.99 12.36 15.76
C ALA A 219 -2.58 12.49 14.35
N LYS A 220 -2.43 13.67 13.73
CA LYS A 220 -2.87 13.94 12.37
C LYS A 220 -1.69 14.28 11.48
N PHE A 221 -1.51 13.50 10.42
CA PHE A 221 -0.66 13.87 9.31
C PHE A 221 -1.44 14.77 8.35
N TRP A 222 -0.87 15.92 7.99
CA TRP A 222 -1.50 16.89 7.09
C TRP A 222 -0.93 16.78 5.69
N LEU A 223 -1.83 16.60 4.72
CA LEU A 223 -1.47 16.61 3.30
C LEU A 223 -1.18 18.05 2.88
N SER A 224 -0.09 18.24 2.13
CA SER A 224 0.36 19.57 1.72
C SER A 224 -0.45 20.14 0.54
N THR A 225 -1.08 19.28 -0.25
CA THR A 225 -1.83 19.67 -1.44
C THR A 225 -3.11 18.83 -1.61
N GLY A 226 -4.00 19.31 -2.46
CA GLY A 226 -5.22 18.61 -2.86
C GLY A 226 -4.92 17.50 -3.88
N ARG A 227 -5.98 17.02 -4.54
CA ARG A 227 -5.83 16.01 -5.59
C ARG A 227 -5.04 16.60 -6.76
N VAL A 228 -4.01 15.89 -7.19
CA VAL A 228 -3.17 16.28 -8.33
C VAL A 228 -3.95 16.08 -9.63
N ASP A 229 -3.89 17.06 -10.53
CA ASP A 229 -4.43 16.95 -11.89
C ASP A 229 -3.38 16.35 -12.82
N ASN A 230 -3.40 15.03 -12.94
CA ASN A 230 -2.46 14.28 -13.78
C ASN A 230 -2.59 14.68 -15.25
N VAL A 231 -3.82 14.88 -15.75
CA VAL A 231 -4.08 15.19 -17.17
C VAL A 231 -3.57 16.59 -17.52
N TYR A 232 -3.73 17.55 -16.61
CA TYR A 232 -3.17 18.90 -16.81
C TYR A 232 -1.65 18.87 -16.86
N GLY A 233 -0.99 18.14 -15.94
CA GLY A 233 0.47 18.00 -15.91
C GLY A 233 1.02 17.43 -17.22
N ASP A 234 0.38 16.39 -17.75
CA ASP A 234 0.76 15.78 -19.03
C ASP A 234 0.54 16.73 -20.22
N ARG A 235 -0.53 17.54 -20.19
CA ARG A 235 -0.84 18.52 -21.26
C ARG A 235 0.01 19.78 -21.19
N ASN A 236 0.57 20.11 -20.03
CA ASN A 236 1.33 21.33 -19.76
C ASN A 236 2.69 20.99 -19.13
N LEU A 237 3.46 20.16 -19.83
CA LEU A 237 4.71 19.61 -19.33
C LEU A 237 5.71 20.71 -18.93
N SER A 238 6.01 20.79 -17.63
CA SER A 238 7.08 21.61 -17.07
C SER A 238 7.94 20.76 -16.16
N THR A 239 9.19 20.54 -16.55
CA THR A 239 10.16 19.71 -15.81
C THR A 239 11.25 20.54 -15.13
N LEU A 240 11.15 21.87 -15.24
CA LEU A 240 12.03 22.83 -14.58
C LEU A 240 11.24 23.53 -13.47
N LEU A 241 11.97 23.99 -12.46
CA LEU A 241 11.41 24.87 -11.45
C LEU A 241 10.83 26.13 -12.11
N PRO A 242 9.65 26.61 -11.68
CA PRO A 242 9.15 27.93 -12.05
C PRO A 242 10.24 28.98 -11.82
N THR A 243 10.38 29.93 -12.74
CA THR A 243 11.44 30.98 -12.65
C THR A 243 11.42 31.71 -11.31
N SER A 244 10.25 31.87 -10.69
CA SER A 244 10.10 32.44 -9.34
C SER A 244 10.75 31.59 -8.25
N GLN A 245 10.61 30.25 -8.30
CA GLN A 245 11.21 29.33 -7.32
C GLN A 245 12.72 29.19 -7.52
N VAL A 246 13.22 29.25 -8.76
CA VAL A 246 14.66 29.28 -9.05
C VAL A 246 15.33 30.49 -8.36
N VAL A 247 14.69 31.66 -8.44
CA VAL A 247 15.19 32.89 -7.80
C VAL A 247 15.14 32.79 -6.27
N GLU A 248 14.11 32.14 -5.71
CA GLU A 248 13.95 31.93 -4.28
C GLU A 248 15.00 30.94 -3.72
N GLU A 249 15.26 29.82 -4.41
CA GLU A 249 16.31 28.87 -4.04
C GLU A 249 17.72 29.48 -4.18
N LEU A 250 17.98 30.27 -5.21
CA LEU A 250 19.25 31.00 -5.37
C LEU A 250 19.46 32.04 -4.26
N ALA A 251 18.39 32.69 -3.80
CA ALA A 251 18.45 33.61 -2.67
C ALA A 251 18.65 32.89 -1.34
N ALA A 252 18.02 31.72 -1.16
CA ALA A 252 18.19 30.89 0.04
C ALA A 252 19.58 30.23 0.12
N ALA A 253 20.18 29.90 -1.03
CA ALA A 253 21.53 29.33 -1.09
C ALA A 253 22.65 30.36 -0.86
N THR A 254 22.36 31.67 -0.93
CA THR A 254 23.32 32.75 -0.73
C THR A 254 23.19 33.47 0.63
N ALA A 255 22.26 33.03 1.48
CA ALA A 255 22.08 33.49 2.87
C ALA A 255 22.76 32.53 3.86
#